data_AF-A0A800F906-F1
#
_entry.id   AF-A0A800F906-F1
#
_cell.length_a   1.000
_cell.length_b   1.000
_cell.length_c   1.000
_cell.angle_alpha   90.00
_cell.angle_beta   90.00
_cell.angle_gamma   90.00
#
_symmetry.space_group_name_H-M   'P 1'
#
loop_
_entity.id
_entity.type
_entity.pdbx_description
1 polymer ?
#
loop_
_entity_poly.entity_id
_entity_poly.type
_entity_poly.pdbx_seq_one_letter_code
_entity_poly.pdbx_strand_id
1 'polypeptide(L)'
;MTRFGTMRAAALAVLLTSAVDATAQMPTATPEQRTAGTQVTEIRFATEELVVRRDETVTLEVTLFDAEGNPVEGAIALIFARAGFSPSLSILSGPSIELTGQQPGSGSLIAAIMVPESDGSMFGLAGVRQLATLPVTVLDHPAASIELDDLSHTPYTGTSLQMSGTVMTDRGAKHATASISWRSSDPSVAAVTGSGILTGLAAGTVTVSASTENGITADATISVVENPVRSISMTPGTASTRTGDVVEFDIVARDVEGRAVTDIALDLAVSGLEGNGGFVFEDGTFVAEETGAYRVLASTGPASAAAIVEVSARQGPVAVELVAHGPRADVATSDLWVFEGRDGEDYAYTGTHAQGGGQRMFVWRVTDPTNPVLVDSVVVDARVVNDVKVSDDASWAIITRENASTRRNGIVVLDLEDPAHPTVMAEMTDGLTGGIHNVWIMGDIVYAVNDGTNAMNIIDMSDPANPQHAGRWELRPGETNKSLHDVWAENGYAYLSYWDDGLVILDVGAGRHGG
;
A
#
# COMPACT_ATOMS: atom_id res chain seq x y z
N MET A 1 -9.60 -18.53 -43.12
CA MET A 1 -8.66 -19.31 -42.26
C MET A 1 -7.65 -18.44 -41.49
N THR A 2 -7.87 -17.13 -41.31
CA THR A 2 -6.84 -16.20 -40.77
C THR A 2 -7.33 -15.29 -39.63
N ARG A 3 -8.39 -15.69 -38.91
CA ARG A 3 -8.86 -14.98 -37.69
C ARG A 3 -8.81 -15.79 -36.39
N PHE A 4 -8.53 -17.10 -36.45
CA PHE A 4 -8.39 -17.95 -35.25
C PHE A 4 -6.93 -18.10 -34.75
N GLY A 5 -5.93 -17.82 -35.59
CA GLY A 5 -4.51 -17.93 -35.22
C GLY A 5 -3.99 -16.76 -34.37
N THR A 6 -4.61 -15.58 -34.46
CA THR A 6 -4.16 -14.37 -33.76
C THR A 6 -4.62 -14.29 -32.30
N MET A 7 -5.74 -14.91 -31.92
CA MET A 7 -6.16 -15.01 -30.51
C MET A 7 -5.25 -15.94 -29.69
N ARG A 8 -4.72 -17.02 -30.29
CA ARG A 8 -3.80 -17.96 -29.62
C ARG A 8 -2.46 -17.30 -29.28
N ALA A 9 -1.96 -16.38 -30.10
CA ALA A 9 -0.70 -15.68 -29.87
C ALA A 9 -0.81 -14.54 -28.83
N ALA A 10 -1.96 -13.84 -28.79
CA ALA A 10 -2.19 -12.75 -27.84
C ALA A 10 -2.39 -13.25 -26.39
N ALA A 11 -3.04 -14.40 -26.20
CA ALA A 11 -3.13 -15.06 -24.90
C ALA A 11 -1.76 -15.56 -24.39
N LEU A 12 -0.82 -15.83 -25.31
CA LEU A 12 0.51 -16.39 -25.06
C LEU A 12 1.57 -15.34 -24.68
N ALA A 13 1.45 -14.10 -25.16
CA ALA A 13 2.33 -13.00 -24.74
C ALA A 13 2.05 -12.53 -23.30
N VAL A 14 0.81 -12.71 -22.82
CA VAL A 14 0.40 -12.44 -21.44
C VAL A 14 0.78 -13.60 -20.49
N LEU A 15 1.27 -14.73 -21.01
CA LEU A 15 1.61 -15.94 -20.23
C LEU A 15 2.91 -15.85 -19.43
N LEU A 16 3.81 -14.89 -19.73
CA LEU A 16 5.19 -14.90 -19.21
C LEU A 16 5.68 -13.58 -18.58
N THR A 17 4.89 -12.51 -18.52
CA THR A 17 5.36 -11.25 -17.92
C THR A 17 5.52 -11.31 -16.40
N SER A 18 4.95 -12.30 -15.71
CA SER A 18 5.08 -12.49 -14.26
C SER A 18 5.98 -13.66 -13.83
N ALA A 19 6.67 -14.32 -14.76
CA ALA A 19 7.49 -15.51 -14.49
C ALA A 19 8.98 -15.32 -14.83
N VAL A 20 9.45 -14.08 -14.90
CA VAL A 20 10.81 -13.74 -15.33
C VAL A 20 11.87 -14.27 -14.35
N ASP A 21 11.57 -14.32 -13.04
CA ASP A 21 12.52 -14.81 -12.03
C ASP A 21 12.69 -16.35 -12.03
N ALA A 22 11.78 -17.12 -12.62
CA ALA A 22 11.89 -18.58 -12.70
C ALA A 22 12.75 -19.07 -13.89
N THR A 23 13.17 -18.18 -14.77
CA THR A 23 13.88 -18.52 -16.02
C THR A 23 15.30 -19.05 -15.81
N ALA A 24 15.88 -18.91 -14.62
CA ALA A 24 17.27 -19.25 -14.35
C ALA A 24 17.54 -20.72 -13.94
N GLN A 25 16.51 -21.57 -13.79
CA GLN A 25 16.68 -22.92 -13.18
C GLN A 25 15.99 -24.09 -13.89
N MET A 26 15.47 -23.93 -15.11
CA MET A 26 14.83 -25.03 -15.85
C MET A 26 15.86 -25.93 -16.57
N PRO A 27 15.84 -27.27 -16.41
CA PRO A 27 16.74 -28.17 -17.12
C PRO A 27 16.43 -28.22 -18.64
N THR A 28 17.47 -28.38 -19.47
CA THR A 28 17.32 -28.55 -20.92
C THR A 28 16.70 -29.91 -21.26
N ALA A 29 15.66 -29.94 -22.09
CA ALA A 29 15.01 -31.18 -22.53
C ALA A 29 15.92 -32.03 -23.45
N THR A 30 15.89 -33.36 -23.30
CA THR A 30 16.68 -34.30 -24.12
C THR A 30 16.12 -34.43 -25.55
N PRO A 31 16.89 -34.91 -26.54
CA PRO A 31 16.40 -35.17 -27.90
C PRO A 31 15.16 -36.07 -27.96
N GLU A 32 15.07 -37.07 -27.08
CA GLU A 32 13.94 -37.98 -26.98
C GLU A 32 12.69 -37.24 -26.48
N GLN A 33 12.83 -36.43 -25.43
CA GLN A 33 11.74 -35.62 -24.88
C GLN A 33 11.21 -34.61 -25.90
N ARG A 34 12.10 -34.03 -26.72
CA ARG A 34 11.69 -33.15 -27.83
C ARG A 34 10.90 -33.89 -28.90
N THR A 35 11.36 -35.08 -29.27
CA THR A 35 10.68 -35.92 -30.27
C THR A 35 9.29 -36.33 -29.78
N ALA A 36 9.17 -36.78 -28.53
CA ALA A 36 7.90 -37.08 -27.89
C ALA A 36 6.98 -35.85 -27.87
N GLY A 37 7.48 -34.69 -27.46
CA GLY A 37 6.71 -33.44 -27.45
C GLY A 37 6.12 -33.05 -28.81
N THR A 38 6.79 -33.36 -29.93
CA THR A 38 6.24 -33.09 -31.29
C THR A 38 5.04 -33.95 -31.66
N GLN A 39 4.84 -35.08 -30.99
CA GLN A 39 3.74 -36.02 -31.27
C GLN A 39 2.46 -35.62 -30.51
N VAL A 40 2.56 -34.78 -29.48
CA VAL A 40 1.41 -34.39 -28.65
C VAL A 40 0.47 -33.47 -29.43
N THR A 41 -0.77 -33.89 -29.62
CA THR A 41 -1.85 -33.09 -30.23
C THR A 41 -2.94 -32.70 -29.24
N GLU A 42 -3.00 -33.34 -28.08
CA GLU A 42 -4.01 -33.07 -27.05
C GLU A 42 -3.44 -33.25 -25.64
N ILE A 43 -3.89 -32.41 -24.70
CA ILE A 43 -3.59 -32.50 -23.27
C ILE A 43 -4.93 -32.70 -22.56
N ARG A 44 -5.06 -33.73 -21.72
CA ARG A 44 -6.26 -33.93 -20.89
C ARG A 44 -5.88 -33.97 -19.41
N PHE A 45 -6.60 -33.19 -18.63
CA PHE A 45 -6.61 -33.33 -17.19
C PHE A 45 -7.56 -34.48 -16.80
N ALA A 46 -7.27 -35.17 -15.70
CA ALA A 46 -8.12 -36.27 -15.22
C ALA A 46 -9.48 -35.80 -14.66
N THR A 47 -9.68 -34.49 -14.51
CA THR A 47 -10.92 -33.87 -14.04
C THR A 47 -11.27 -32.66 -14.91
N GLU A 48 -12.54 -32.27 -14.91
CA GLU A 48 -13.05 -31.07 -15.62
C GLU A 48 -12.95 -29.80 -14.75
N GLU A 49 -12.83 -29.96 -13.43
CA GLU A 49 -12.54 -28.89 -12.47
C GLU A 49 -11.72 -29.43 -11.30
N LEU A 50 -10.91 -28.57 -10.68
CA LEU A 50 -10.15 -28.93 -9.48
C LEU A 50 -10.49 -27.99 -8.32
N VAL A 51 -11.03 -28.54 -7.23
CA VAL A 51 -11.35 -27.81 -6.01
C VAL A 51 -10.49 -28.34 -4.88
N VAL A 52 -9.71 -27.46 -4.23
CA VAL A 52 -8.74 -27.82 -3.19
C VAL A 52 -8.89 -26.87 -2.03
N ARG A 53 -8.72 -27.32 -0.78
CA ARG A 53 -8.70 -26.39 0.36
C ARG A 53 -7.33 -25.74 0.50
N ARG A 54 -7.30 -24.56 1.12
CA ARG A 54 -6.06 -23.92 1.55
C ARG A 54 -5.23 -24.89 2.40
N ASP A 55 -3.93 -24.92 2.14
CA ASP A 55 -2.93 -25.79 2.77
C ASP A 55 -3.08 -27.30 2.45
N GLU A 56 -4.05 -27.70 1.63
CA GLU A 56 -4.20 -29.06 1.15
C GLU A 56 -3.36 -29.27 -0.12
N THR A 57 -2.62 -30.38 -0.16
CA THR A 57 -1.86 -30.83 -1.33
C THR A 57 -2.61 -31.92 -2.06
N VAL A 58 -2.76 -31.78 -3.37
CA VAL A 58 -3.41 -32.75 -4.25
C VAL A 58 -2.47 -33.19 -5.36
N THR A 59 -2.63 -34.43 -5.80
CA THR A 59 -1.97 -34.96 -7.00
C THR A 59 -2.95 -34.89 -8.17
N LEU A 60 -2.61 -34.12 -9.20
CA LEU A 60 -3.41 -33.96 -10.42
C LEU A 60 -2.78 -34.76 -11.55
N GLU A 61 -3.51 -35.75 -12.07
CA GLU A 61 -3.11 -36.50 -13.25
C GLU A 61 -3.35 -35.72 -14.54
N VAL A 62 -2.35 -35.74 -15.42
CA VAL A 62 -2.36 -35.05 -16.72
C VAL A 62 -1.77 -35.99 -17.76
N THR A 63 -2.55 -36.28 -18.80
CA THR A 63 -2.16 -37.20 -19.87
C THR A 63 -2.02 -36.46 -21.20
N LEU A 64 -0.95 -36.77 -21.92
CA LEU A 64 -0.60 -36.21 -23.22
C LEU A 64 -0.93 -37.23 -24.31
N PHE A 65 -1.64 -36.83 -25.36
CA PHE A 65 -2.11 -37.74 -26.42
C PHE A 65 -1.61 -37.34 -27.82
N ASP A 66 -1.33 -38.33 -28.66
CA ASP A 66 -1.06 -38.17 -30.10
C ASP A 66 -2.34 -38.01 -30.93
N ALA A 67 -2.19 -37.85 -32.25
CA ALA A 67 -3.31 -37.64 -33.17
C ALA A 67 -4.23 -38.87 -33.29
N GLU A 68 -3.70 -40.04 -32.99
CA GLU A 68 -4.39 -41.33 -32.97
C GLU A 68 -5.06 -41.61 -31.61
N GLY A 69 -4.84 -40.76 -30.60
CA GLY A 69 -5.41 -40.85 -29.26
C GLY A 69 -4.64 -41.76 -28.30
N ASN A 70 -3.38 -42.11 -28.60
CA ASN A 70 -2.52 -42.88 -27.70
C ASN A 70 -1.74 -41.97 -26.75
N PRO A 71 -1.45 -42.41 -25.51
CA PRO A 71 -0.60 -41.67 -24.59
C PRO A 71 0.83 -41.50 -25.14
N VAL A 72 1.38 -40.30 -25.02
CA VAL A 72 2.75 -39.96 -25.44
C VAL A 72 3.65 -39.93 -24.21
N GLU A 73 4.45 -40.98 -24.04
CA GLU A 73 5.42 -41.06 -22.94
C GLU A 73 6.68 -40.21 -23.22
N GLY A 74 7.27 -39.65 -22.17
CA GLY A 74 8.53 -38.89 -22.25
C GLY A 74 8.39 -37.45 -22.76
N ALA A 75 7.20 -36.99 -23.14
CA ALA A 75 6.94 -35.59 -23.40
C ALA A 75 6.89 -34.78 -22.08
N ILE A 76 7.35 -33.52 -22.12
CA ILE A 76 7.30 -32.60 -20.99
C ILE A 76 6.24 -31.52 -21.26
N ALA A 77 5.44 -31.19 -20.24
CA ALA A 77 4.54 -30.03 -20.25
C ALA A 77 4.91 -29.05 -19.13
N LEU A 78 4.70 -27.76 -19.36
CA LEU A 78 4.69 -26.76 -18.31
C LEU A 78 3.26 -26.53 -17.86
N ILE A 79 3.02 -26.56 -16.56
CA ILE A 79 1.72 -26.26 -15.97
C ILE A 79 1.84 -24.98 -15.16
N PHE A 80 1.10 -23.97 -15.59
CA PHE A 80 1.03 -22.66 -14.95
C PHE A 80 -0.25 -22.59 -14.11
N ALA A 81 -0.12 -22.26 -12.83
CA ALA A 81 -1.25 -21.98 -11.97
C ALA A 81 -1.53 -20.47 -11.94
N ARG A 82 -2.67 -20.07 -12.49
CA ARG A 82 -3.20 -18.69 -12.43
C ARG A 82 -4.27 -18.57 -11.35
N ALA A 83 -3.92 -19.03 -10.17
CA ALA A 83 -4.73 -19.01 -8.96
C ALA A 83 -3.78 -19.22 -7.77
N GLY A 84 -4.30 -19.11 -6.55
CA GLY A 84 -3.52 -19.24 -5.32
C GLY A 84 -3.00 -20.65 -5.03
N PHE A 85 -2.32 -21.30 -5.98
CA PHE A 85 -1.67 -22.61 -5.81
C PHE A 85 -0.15 -22.46 -5.78
N SER A 86 0.52 -23.40 -5.09
CA SER A 86 1.97 -23.58 -5.11
C SER A 86 2.35 -25.01 -5.55
N PRO A 87 3.38 -25.17 -6.39
CA PRO A 87 4.10 -24.09 -7.07
C PRO A 87 3.22 -23.44 -8.15
N SER A 88 3.50 -22.18 -8.47
CA SER A 88 2.81 -21.45 -9.55
C SER A 88 3.22 -21.94 -10.96
N LEU A 89 4.32 -22.69 -11.04
CA LEU A 89 4.85 -23.33 -12.23
C LEU A 89 5.36 -24.73 -11.88
N SER A 90 4.79 -25.75 -12.53
CA SER A 90 5.21 -27.15 -12.42
C SER A 90 5.71 -27.67 -13.76
N ILE A 91 6.71 -28.55 -13.71
CA ILE A 91 7.13 -29.35 -14.87
C ILE A 91 6.46 -30.73 -14.76
N LEU A 92 5.62 -31.06 -15.73
CA LEU A 92 5.07 -32.41 -15.88
C LEU A 92 6.11 -33.28 -16.60
N SER A 93 6.80 -34.14 -15.85
CA SER A 93 7.75 -35.15 -16.37
C SER A 93 7.30 -36.60 -16.15
N GLY A 94 6.07 -36.78 -15.66
CA GLY A 94 5.43 -38.06 -15.35
C GLY A 94 3.91 -37.94 -15.54
N PRO A 95 3.09 -38.87 -15.01
CA PRO A 95 1.65 -38.85 -15.23
C PRO A 95 0.89 -37.81 -14.39
N SER A 96 1.55 -37.15 -13.43
CA SER A 96 0.91 -36.23 -12.50
C SER A 96 1.83 -35.12 -12.01
N ILE A 97 1.21 -34.09 -11.44
CA ILE A 97 1.86 -33.02 -10.67
C ILE A 97 1.24 -32.92 -9.28
N GLU A 98 2.01 -32.40 -8.32
CA GLU A 98 1.50 -32.02 -7.01
C GLU A 98 1.23 -30.50 -6.98
N LEU A 99 0.10 -30.12 -6.40
CA LEU A 99 -0.32 -28.74 -6.23
C LEU A 99 -0.87 -28.56 -4.81
N THR A 100 -0.46 -27.49 -4.15
CA THR A 100 -0.94 -27.12 -2.82
C THR A 100 -1.74 -25.82 -2.89
N GLY A 101 -2.95 -25.80 -2.33
CA GLY A 101 -3.72 -24.56 -2.18
C GLY A 101 -3.03 -23.60 -1.20
N GLN A 102 -2.94 -22.31 -1.52
CA GLN A 102 -2.27 -21.28 -0.71
C GLN A 102 -3.16 -20.07 -0.46
N GLN A 103 -3.75 -19.52 -1.52
CA GLN A 103 -4.64 -18.36 -1.42
C GLN A 103 -6.03 -18.74 -1.94
N PRO A 104 -7.10 -18.57 -1.14
CA PRO A 104 -8.46 -18.83 -1.58
C PRO A 104 -8.86 -18.00 -2.80
N GLY A 105 -9.65 -18.60 -3.69
CA GLY A 105 -10.14 -17.94 -4.91
C GLY A 105 -10.25 -18.88 -6.09
N SER A 106 -10.84 -18.38 -7.18
CA SER A 106 -11.00 -19.13 -8.43
C SER A 106 -10.03 -18.65 -9.50
N GLY A 107 -9.61 -19.57 -10.38
CA GLY A 107 -8.77 -19.25 -11.52
C GLY A 107 -8.62 -20.46 -12.43
N SER A 108 -7.44 -20.59 -13.05
CA SER A 108 -7.20 -21.66 -14.02
C SER A 108 -5.79 -22.23 -13.95
N LEU A 109 -5.65 -23.54 -14.13
CA LEU A 109 -4.39 -24.15 -14.54
C LEU A 109 -4.31 -24.14 -16.05
N ILE A 110 -3.15 -23.77 -16.59
CA ILE A 110 -2.87 -23.81 -18.03
C ILE A 110 -1.72 -24.78 -18.24
N ALA A 111 -1.99 -25.87 -18.95
CA ALA A 111 -0.95 -26.78 -19.42
C ALA A 111 -0.52 -26.38 -20.83
N ALA A 112 0.78 -26.22 -21.04
CA ALA A 112 1.39 -25.89 -22.32
C ALA A 112 2.49 -26.89 -22.65
N ILE A 113 2.45 -27.45 -23.86
CA ILE A 113 3.56 -28.24 -24.40
C ILE A 113 4.56 -27.28 -25.03
N MET A 114 5.77 -27.25 -24.47
CA MET A 114 6.91 -26.52 -25.03
C MET A 114 7.78 -27.51 -25.80
N VAL A 115 7.86 -27.37 -27.13
CA VAL A 115 8.87 -28.09 -27.93
C VAL A 115 9.94 -27.08 -28.34
N PRO A 116 11.20 -27.22 -27.90
CA PRO A 116 12.29 -26.33 -28.30
C PRO A 116 12.46 -26.26 -29.82
N GLU A 117 12.77 -25.08 -30.35
CA GLU A 117 13.46 -24.98 -31.63
C GLU A 117 14.91 -25.45 -31.45
N SER A 118 15.61 -25.68 -32.56
CA SER A 118 16.83 -26.49 -32.70
C SER A 118 18.04 -26.18 -31.78
N ASP A 119 17.97 -25.19 -30.89
CA ASP A 119 19.07 -24.72 -30.04
C ASP A 119 18.93 -25.07 -28.54
N GLY A 120 17.89 -25.80 -28.13
CA GLY A 120 17.75 -26.29 -26.75
C GLY A 120 17.22 -25.28 -25.73
N SER A 121 16.80 -24.09 -26.18
CA SER A 121 16.03 -23.14 -25.39
C SER A 121 14.58 -23.61 -25.22
N MET A 122 14.09 -23.69 -23.98
CA MET A 122 12.66 -23.91 -23.68
C MET A 122 11.81 -22.65 -23.88
N PHE A 123 12.41 -21.48 -24.13
CA PHE A 123 11.71 -20.20 -24.19
C PHE A 123 11.74 -19.59 -25.58
N GLY A 124 10.58 -19.61 -26.23
CA GLY A 124 10.27 -18.92 -27.48
C GLY A 124 8.79 -19.14 -27.83
N LEU A 125 8.06 -18.07 -28.13
CA LEU A 125 6.63 -18.11 -28.51
C LEU A 125 6.36 -18.96 -29.78
N ALA A 126 7.41 -19.38 -30.51
CA ALA A 126 7.34 -20.25 -31.67
C ALA A 126 7.18 -21.76 -31.33
N GLY A 127 7.42 -22.17 -30.07
CA GLY A 127 7.47 -23.59 -29.65
C GLY A 127 6.21 -24.14 -28.95
N VAL A 128 5.21 -23.31 -28.63
CA VAL A 128 3.96 -23.75 -27.98
C VAL A 128 3.03 -24.36 -29.01
N ARG A 129 2.83 -25.69 -28.95
CA ARG A 129 1.98 -26.40 -29.92
C ARG A 129 0.56 -26.65 -29.45
N GLN A 130 0.37 -26.90 -28.15
CA GLN A 130 -0.92 -27.27 -27.57
C GLN A 130 -1.12 -26.62 -26.20
N LEU A 131 -2.37 -26.21 -25.94
CA LEU A 131 -2.81 -25.66 -24.66
C LEU A 131 -4.04 -26.41 -24.18
N ALA A 132 -4.11 -26.67 -22.88
CA ALA A 132 -5.32 -27.04 -22.18
C ALA A 132 -5.49 -26.18 -20.93
N THR A 133 -6.73 -25.93 -20.55
CA THR A 133 -7.06 -25.12 -19.39
C THR A 133 -8.02 -25.89 -18.50
N LEU A 134 -7.76 -25.88 -17.19
CA LEU A 134 -8.60 -26.49 -16.17
C LEU A 134 -9.06 -25.39 -15.19
N PRO A 135 -10.37 -25.15 -15.03
CA PRO A 135 -10.89 -24.30 -13.96
C PRO A 135 -10.49 -24.86 -12.60
N VAL A 136 -9.98 -23.99 -11.72
CA VAL A 136 -9.57 -24.37 -10.37
C VAL A 136 -10.10 -23.41 -9.32
N THR A 137 -10.40 -23.94 -8.13
CA THR A 137 -10.82 -23.14 -6.97
C THR A 137 -10.06 -23.60 -5.73
N VAL A 138 -9.44 -22.64 -5.05
CA VAL A 138 -8.92 -22.84 -3.68
C VAL A 138 -10.00 -22.37 -2.72
N LEU A 139 -10.55 -23.28 -1.93
CA LEU A 139 -11.46 -22.96 -0.83
C LEU A 139 -10.65 -22.52 0.38
N ASP A 140 -11.17 -21.59 1.17
CA ASP A 140 -10.58 -21.27 2.47
C ASP A 140 -10.90 -22.34 3.53
N HIS A 141 -10.30 -22.21 4.71
CA HIS A 141 -10.69 -22.99 5.88
C HIS A 141 -12.14 -22.70 6.28
N PRO A 142 -12.88 -23.67 6.84
CA PRO A 142 -14.29 -23.48 7.19
C PRO A 142 -14.52 -22.27 8.10
N ALA A 143 -15.53 -21.46 7.78
CA ALA A 143 -16.01 -20.41 8.67
C ALA A 143 -16.52 -21.03 9.99
N ALA A 144 -16.12 -20.45 11.12
CA ALA A 144 -16.44 -20.94 12.46
C ALA A 144 -17.19 -19.92 13.31
N SER A 145 -16.85 -18.63 13.22
CA SER A 145 -17.51 -17.56 13.98
C SER A 145 -17.57 -16.25 13.19
N ILE A 146 -18.39 -15.31 13.67
CA ILE A 146 -18.41 -13.92 13.25
C ILE A 146 -18.07 -13.07 14.46
N GLU A 147 -17.05 -12.23 14.34
CA GLU A 147 -16.70 -11.20 15.31
C GLU A 147 -17.32 -9.88 14.83
N LEU A 148 -18.21 -9.27 15.63
CA LEU A 148 -18.89 -8.04 15.27
C LEU A 148 -18.09 -6.83 15.78
N ASP A 149 -18.01 -5.79 14.95
CA ASP A 149 -17.36 -4.54 15.33
C ASP A 149 -18.35 -3.64 16.09
N ASP A 150 -17.82 -2.75 16.93
CA ASP A 150 -18.62 -1.71 17.57
C ASP A 150 -19.11 -0.69 16.54
N LEU A 151 -20.30 -0.13 16.78
CA LEU A 151 -20.82 0.96 15.95
C LEU A 151 -19.99 2.23 16.19
N SER A 152 -19.70 2.96 15.11
CA SER A 152 -18.93 4.22 15.19
C SER A 152 -19.66 5.32 15.97
N HIS A 153 -20.98 5.26 16.04
CA HIS A 153 -21.83 6.27 16.71
C HIS A 153 -23.02 5.61 17.40
N THR A 154 -23.65 6.36 18.30
CA THR A 154 -24.91 5.95 18.92
C THR A 154 -26.03 5.90 17.86
N PRO A 155 -26.84 4.83 17.79
CA PRO A 155 -27.99 4.77 16.88
C PRO A 155 -29.09 5.73 17.35
N TYR A 156 -29.32 6.80 16.61
CA TYR A 156 -30.44 7.71 16.85
C TYR A 156 -31.55 7.53 15.80
N THR A 157 -32.77 7.95 16.11
CA THR A 157 -33.85 7.99 15.11
C THR A 157 -33.49 8.91 13.95
N GLY A 158 -33.57 8.42 12.72
CA GLY A 158 -33.24 9.16 11.51
C GLY A 158 -31.76 9.17 11.14
N THR A 159 -30.88 8.46 11.86
CA THR A 159 -29.47 8.27 11.46
C THR A 159 -29.28 6.93 10.76
N SER A 160 -28.30 6.87 9.86
CA SER A 160 -27.83 5.62 9.25
C SER A 160 -26.39 5.32 9.65
N LEU A 161 -26.08 4.06 9.97
CA LEU A 161 -24.78 3.59 10.42
C LEU A 161 -24.39 2.32 9.64
N GLN A 162 -23.11 2.17 9.29
CA GLN A 162 -22.61 0.93 8.70
C GLN A 162 -22.28 -0.07 9.81
N MET A 163 -22.89 -1.25 9.77
CA MET A 163 -22.50 -2.40 10.58
C MET A 163 -21.39 -3.17 9.89
N SER A 164 -20.42 -3.65 10.66
CA SER A 164 -19.33 -4.48 10.15
C SER A 164 -19.02 -5.63 11.10
N GLY A 165 -18.30 -6.61 10.56
CA GLY A 165 -17.82 -7.76 11.31
C GLY A 165 -16.86 -8.57 10.46
N THR A 166 -16.09 -9.42 11.13
CA THR A 166 -15.09 -10.29 10.51
C THR A 166 -15.49 -11.74 10.69
N VAL A 167 -15.56 -12.49 9.60
CA VAL A 167 -15.75 -13.95 9.66
C VAL A 167 -14.41 -14.60 9.97
N MET A 168 -14.39 -15.47 10.97
CA MET A 168 -13.19 -16.20 11.40
C MET A 168 -13.30 -17.67 11.00
N THR A 169 -12.17 -18.26 10.65
CA THR A 169 -12.05 -19.69 10.34
C THR A 169 -11.95 -20.52 11.61
N ASP A 170 -12.11 -21.84 11.47
CA ASP A 170 -11.85 -22.82 12.55
C ASP A 170 -10.40 -22.85 13.05
N ARG A 171 -9.49 -22.12 12.38
CA ARG A 171 -8.09 -21.91 12.78
C ARG A 171 -7.84 -20.57 13.47
N GLY A 172 -8.87 -19.76 13.70
CA GLY A 172 -8.75 -18.45 14.35
C GLY A 172 -8.13 -17.37 13.46
N ALA A 173 -8.16 -17.54 12.13
CA ALA A 173 -7.72 -16.53 11.16
C ALA A 173 -8.94 -15.91 10.46
N LYS A 174 -8.79 -14.69 9.92
CA LYS A 174 -9.82 -14.07 9.07
C LYS A 174 -10.09 -14.95 7.85
N HIS A 175 -11.35 -15.22 7.60
CA HIS A 175 -11.81 -15.93 6.41
C HIS A 175 -11.75 -14.99 5.19
N ALA A 176 -11.14 -15.44 4.11
CA ALA A 176 -10.78 -14.62 2.96
C ALA A 176 -11.97 -14.24 2.07
N THR A 177 -12.96 -15.13 1.95
CA THR A 177 -14.05 -14.98 0.96
C THR A 177 -15.47 -14.98 1.54
N ALA A 178 -15.63 -15.21 2.84
CA ALA A 178 -16.96 -15.28 3.45
C ALA A 178 -17.55 -13.87 3.58
N SER A 179 -18.83 -13.74 3.21
CA SER A 179 -19.60 -12.51 3.34
C SER A 179 -20.58 -12.61 4.52
N ILE A 180 -20.95 -11.45 5.05
CA ILE A 180 -21.95 -11.33 6.11
C ILE A 180 -23.20 -10.68 5.50
N SER A 181 -24.35 -11.27 5.79
CA SER A 181 -25.66 -10.70 5.53
C SER A 181 -26.36 -10.37 6.84
N TRP A 182 -27.09 -9.25 6.86
CA TRP A 182 -27.69 -8.72 8.09
C TRP A 182 -29.21 -8.73 8.06
N ARG A 183 -29.82 -8.90 9.24
CA ARG A 183 -31.28 -8.86 9.41
C ARG A 183 -31.68 -8.32 10.78
N SER A 184 -32.66 -7.41 10.79
CA SER A 184 -33.27 -6.91 12.03
C SER A 184 -34.44 -7.79 12.49
N SER A 185 -34.56 -7.97 13.80
CA SER A 185 -35.73 -8.59 14.45
C SER A 185 -36.99 -7.73 14.35
N ASP A 186 -36.87 -6.41 14.31
CA ASP A 186 -37.96 -5.47 14.09
C ASP A 186 -37.52 -4.29 13.19
N PRO A 187 -37.73 -4.40 11.87
CA PRO A 187 -37.41 -3.35 10.92
C PRO A 187 -38.16 -2.03 11.12
N SER A 188 -39.22 -1.99 11.95
CA SER A 188 -39.95 -0.75 12.25
C SER A 188 -39.26 0.11 13.32
N VAL A 189 -38.38 -0.48 14.14
CA VAL A 189 -37.53 0.22 15.12
C VAL A 189 -36.18 0.53 14.50
N ALA A 190 -35.51 -0.47 13.91
CA ALA A 190 -34.29 -0.27 13.13
C ALA A 190 -34.29 -1.18 11.91
N ALA A 191 -34.28 -0.57 10.72
CA ALA A 191 -34.13 -1.30 9.47
C ALA A 191 -32.64 -1.56 9.20
N VAL A 192 -32.30 -2.69 8.59
CA VAL A 192 -30.92 -2.98 8.17
C VAL A 192 -30.94 -3.58 6.77
N THR A 193 -30.06 -3.11 5.89
CA THR A 193 -29.88 -3.72 4.56
C THR A 193 -29.10 -5.03 4.69
N GLY A 194 -29.15 -5.90 3.66
CA GLY A 194 -28.35 -7.11 3.63
C GLY A 194 -26.84 -6.85 3.71
N SER A 195 -26.37 -5.66 3.29
CA SER A 195 -24.97 -5.22 3.37
C SER A 195 -24.60 -4.53 4.69
N GLY A 196 -25.54 -4.39 5.63
CA GLY A 196 -25.27 -3.87 6.97
C GLY A 196 -25.52 -2.37 7.17
N ILE A 197 -26.20 -1.67 6.27
CA ILE A 197 -26.59 -0.27 6.53
C ILE A 197 -27.80 -0.28 7.46
N LEU A 198 -27.60 0.10 8.72
CA LEU A 198 -28.59 0.20 9.79
C LEU A 198 -29.19 1.60 9.82
N THR A 199 -30.52 1.74 9.70
CA THR A 199 -31.24 3.00 9.83
C THR A 199 -32.18 2.95 11.04
N GLY A 200 -31.98 3.85 12.00
CA GLY A 200 -32.88 4.00 13.16
C GLY A 200 -34.18 4.67 12.74
N LEU A 201 -35.34 4.03 12.98
CA LEU A 201 -36.65 4.57 12.58
C LEU A 201 -37.50 5.00 13.78
N ALA A 202 -37.43 4.25 14.89
CA ALA A 202 -38.12 4.58 16.13
C ALA A 202 -37.25 4.24 17.33
N ALA A 203 -37.45 4.94 18.45
CA ALA A 203 -36.74 4.62 19.68
C ALA A 203 -37.18 3.25 20.21
N GLY A 204 -36.21 2.42 20.62
CA GLY A 204 -36.47 1.05 21.03
C GLY A 204 -35.22 0.19 21.07
N THR A 205 -35.39 -1.11 21.28
CA THR A 205 -34.28 -2.08 21.26
C THR A 205 -34.63 -3.22 20.33
N VAL A 206 -33.69 -3.57 19.45
CA VAL A 206 -33.82 -4.69 18.52
C VAL A 206 -32.57 -5.56 18.56
N THR A 207 -32.75 -6.84 18.26
CA THR A 207 -31.63 -7.72 17.90
C THR A 207 -31.40 -7.63 16.39
N VAL A 208 -30.16 -7.40 15.97
CA VAL A 208 -29.72 -7.49 14.58
C VAL A 208 -28.80 -8.69 14.45
N SER A 209 -29.13 -9.60 13.53
CA SER A 209 -28.42 -10.85 13.29
C SER A 209 -27.55 -10.74 12.04
N ALA A 210 -26.26 -11.03 12.19
CA ALA A 210 -25.30 -11.28 11.13
C ALA A 210 -25.31 -12.77 10.77
N SER A 211 -25.24 -13.09 9.47
CA SER A 211 -25.20 -14.48 9.01
C SER A 211 -24.36 -14.68 7.75
N THR A 212 -23.61 -15.78 7.69
CA THR A 212 -22.90 -16.22 6.49
C THR A 212 -23.76 -17.20 5.68
N GLU A 213 -23.41 -17.41 4.41
CA GLU A 213 -24.06 -18.39 3.52
C GLU A 213 -24.06 -19.82 4.10
N ASN A 214 -23.05 -20.15 4.91
CA ASN A 214 -22.87 -21.45 5.53
C ASN A 214 -23.60 -21.59 6.89
N GLY A 215 -24.39 -20.60 7.29
CA GLY A 215 -25.24 -20.64 8.48
C GLY A 215 -24.56 -20.27 9.80
N ILE A 216 -23.33 -19.73 9.76
CA ILE A 216 -22.72 -19.13 10.96
C ILE A 216 -23.45 -17.84 11.26
N THR A 217 -23.78 -17.60 12.53
CA THR A 217 -24.54 -16.42 12.97
C THR A 217 -23.90 -15.74 14.16
N ALA A 218 -24.13 -14.43 14.29
CA ALA A 218 -23.84 -13.64 15.48
C ALA A 218 -24.91 -12.57 15.63
N ASP A 219 -25.24 -12.22 16.87
CA ASP A 219 -26.30 -11.25 17.18
C ASP A 219 -25.73 -10.03 17.89
N ALA A 220 -26.20 -8.84 17.50
CA ALA A 220 -25.98 -7.58 18.19
C ALA A 220 -27.29 -7.04 18.75
N THR A 221 -27.27 -6.54 19.98
CA THR A 221 -28.39 -5.80 20.56
C THR A 221 -28.22 -4.31 20.28
N ILE A 222 -29.12 -3.74 19.49
CA ILE A 222 -29.09 -2.34 19.08
C ILE A 222 -30.15 -1.56 19.83
N SER A 223 -29.74 -0.52 20.56
CA SER A 223 -30.64 0.43 21.20
C SER A 223 -30.71 1.70 20.36
N VAL A 224 -31.88 1.97 19.77
CA VAL A 224 -32.15 3.21 19.04
C VAL A 224 -32.71 4.23 20.02
N VAL A 225 -32.07 5.38 20.09
CA VAL A 225 -32.45 6.49 20.97
C VAL A 225 -33.14 7.59 20.14
N GLU A 226 -34.06 8.35 20.76
CA GLU A 226 -34.64 9.52 20.09
C GLU A 226 -33.57 10.56 19.77
N ASN A 227 -33.58 11.08 18.54
CA ASN A 227 -32.60 12.05 18.08
C ASN A 227 -32.77 13.41 18.81
N PRO A 228 -31.78 13.83 19.63
CA PRO A 228 -31.87 15.04 20.42
C PRO A 228 -31.59 16.31 19.60
N VAL A 229 -31.05 16.18 18.38
CA VAL A 229 -30.57 17.31 17.59
C VAL A 229 -31.73 18.19 17.15
N ARG A 230 -31.51 19.51 17.26
CA ARG A 230 -32.45 20.56 16.84
C ARG A 230 -31.81 21.55 15.87
N SER A 231 -30.49 21.68 15.86
CA SER A 231 -29.78 22.53 14.92
C SER A 231 -28.40 21.97 14.58
N ILE A 232 -27.88 22.32 13.42
CA ILE A 232 -26.49 22.08 13.02
C ILE A 232 -25.90 23.44 12.65
N SER A 233 -24.65 23.69 13.05
CA SER A 233 -23.84 24.80 12.53
C SER A 233 -22.70 24.26 11.69
N MET A 234 -22.34 24.96 10.62
CA MET A 234 -21.22 24.64 9.74
C MET A 234 -20.40 25.91 9.51
N THR A 235 -19.12 25.88 9.86
CA THR A 235 -18.21 27.03 9.75
C THR A 235 -16.93 26.61 9.02
N PRO A 236 -16.49 27.34 7.98
CA PRO A 236 -17.10 28.54 7.43
C PRO A 236 -18.41 28.23 6.66
N GLY A 237 -19.33 29.19 6.61
CA GLY A 237 -20.56 29.07 5.79
C GLY A 237 -20.30 29.28 4.29
N THR A 238 -19.15 29.86 3.94
CA THR A 238 -18.69 30.03 2.56
C THR A 238 -17.16 29.93 2.51
N ALA A 239 -16.61 29.30 1.47
CA ALA A 239 -15.17 29.24 1.23
C ALA A 239 -14.84 29.50 -0.25
N SER A 240 -13.63 30.01 -0.51
CA SER A 240 -13.07 30.11 -1.87
C SER A 240 -11.72 29.39 -1.87
N THR A 241 -11.52 28.51 -2.83
CA THR A 241 -10.37 27.60 -2.89
C THR A 241 -9.97 27.28 -4.34
N ARG A 242 -8.99 26.40 -4.52
CA ARG A 242 -8.57 25.88 -5.83
C ARG A 242 -8.80 24.38 -5.92
N THR A 243 -8.85 23.86 -7.14
CA THR A 243 -8.88 22.42 -7.39
C THR A 243 -7.76 21.69 -6.63
N GLY A 244 -8.12 20.66 -5.87
CA GLY A 244 -7.21 19.84 -5.05
C GLY A 244 -6.82 20.43 -3.68
N ASP A 245 -7.22 21.66 -3.36
CA ASP A 245 -7.05 22.22 -2.01
C ASP A 245 -8.18 21.70 -1.10
N VAL A 246 -7.85 21.43 0.17
CA VAL A 246 -8.81 20.93 1.17
C VAL A 246 -9.44 22.11 1.94
N VAL A 247 -10.75 22.09 2.11
CA VAL A 247 -11.50 22.99 2.99
C VAL A 247 -11.98 22.19 4.19
N GLU A 248 -11.63 22.62 5.40
CA GLU A 248 -12.13 22.01 6.63
C GLU A 248 -13.36 22.76 7.13
N PHE A 249 -14.42 22.03 7.47
CA PHE A 249 -15.62 22.57 8.12
C PHE A 249 -15.70 22.12 9.58
N ASP A 250 -15.86 23.07 10.49
CA ASP A 250 -16.34 22.81 11.85
C ASP A 250 -17.86 22.60 11.82
N ILE A 251 -18.29 21.36 11.99
CA ILE A 251 -19.69 20.94 11.93
C ILE A 251 -20.13 20.50 13.32
N VAL A 252 -21.09 21.24 13.92
CA VAL A 252 -21.55 20.98 15.29
C VAL A 252 -23.06 20.80 15.33
N ALA A 253 -23.51 19.60 15.71
CA ALA A 253 -24.91 19.32 16.02
C ALA A 253 -25.23 19.76 17.46
N ARG A 254 -26.39 20.38 17.67
CA ARG A 254 -26.83 20.87 18.98
C ARG A 254 -28.25 20.46 19.33
N ASP A 255 -28.47 20.17 20.61
CA ASP A 255 -29.79 19.90 21.18
C ASP A 255 -30.62 21.17 21.42
N VAL A 256 -31.79 21.04 22.04
CA VAL A 256 -32.71 22.15 22.33
C VAL A 256 -32.15 23.14 23.36
N GLU A 257 -31.25 22.71 24.25
CA GLU A 257 -30.54 23.57 25.19
C GLU A 257 -29.27 24.21 24.58
N GLY A 258 -28.95 23.91 23.32
CA GLY A 258 -27.78 24.43 22.61
C GLY A 258 -26.47 23.68 22.93
N ARG A 259 -26.53 22.55 23.64
CA ARG A 259 -25.36 21.71 23.96
C ARG A 259 -24.98 20.88 22.74
N ALA A 260 -23.68 20.64 22.57
CA ALA A 260 -23.18 19.83 21.47
C ALA A 260 -23.56 18.35 21.67
N VAL A 261 -23.99 17.69 20.58
CA VAL A 261 -24.22 16.25 20.50
C VAL A 261 -23.10 15.69 19.65
N THR A 262 -22.15 15.00 20.28
CA THR A 262 -20.86 14.62 19.66
C THR A 262 -20.79 13.16 19.23
N ASP A 263 -21.75 12.33 19.63
CA ASP A 263 -21.81 10.89 19.39
C ASP A 263 -22.88 10.51 18.33
N ILE A 264 -23.26 11.46 17.48
CA ILE A 264 -24.27 11.30 16.43
C ILE A 264 -23.65 11.31 15.04
N ALA A 265 -24.05 10.36 14.20
CA ALA A 265 -23.66 10.36 12.79
C ALA A 265 -24.36 11.48 12.01
N LEU A 266 -23.60 12.12 11.13
CA LEU A 266 -24.07 13.13 10.19
C LEU A 266 -24.08 12.58 8.78
N ASP A 267 -25.18 12.79 8.07
CA ASP A 267 -25.25 12.57 6.63
C ASP A 267 -24.61 13.79 5.94
N LEU A 268 -23.41 13.59 5.41
CA LEU A 268 -22.71 14.60 4.62
C LEU A 268 -22.96 14.36 3.13
N ALA A 269 -23.27 15.43 2.41
CA ALA A 269 -23.51 15.38 0.99
C ALA A 269 -22.95 16.61 0.31
N VAL A 270 -22.59 16.44 -0.96
CA VAL A 270 -22.12 17.51 -1.83
C VAL A 270 -22.96 17.51 -3.10
N SER A 271 -23.39 18.70 -3.50
CA SER A 271 -24.04 18.92 -4.79
C SER A 271 -23.33 20.03 -5.54
N GLY A 272 -22.92 19.77 -6.78
CA GLY A 272 -22.44 20.82 -7.68
C GLY A 272 -23.57 21.78 -8.04
N LEU A 273 -23.38 23.06 -7.77
CA LEU A 273 -24.22 24.14 -8.29
C LEU A 273 -23.75 24.51 -9.71
N GLU A 274 -22.43 24.53 -9.90
CA GLU A 274 -21.76 24.71 -11.17
C GLU A 274 -20.56 23.75 -11.16
N GLY A 275 -20.57 22.64 -11.92
CA GLY A 275 -19.47 21.66 -11.94
C GLY A 275 -19.78 20.32 -11.26
N ASN A 276 -18.94 19.31 -11.49
CA ASN A 276 -19.03 17.98 -10.88
C ASN A 276 -17.72 17.67 -10.11
N GLY A 277 -17.63 16.54 -9.40
CA GLY A 277 -16.36 16.15 -8.76
C GLY A 277 -15.98 16.90 -7.48
N GLY A 278 -16.98 17.34 -6.71
CA GLY A 278 -16.79 17.72 -5.31
C GLY A 278 -17.00 16.51 -4.41
N PHE A 279 -16.23 16.42 -3.32
CA PHE A 279 -16.29 15.34 -2.34
C PHE A 279 -16.28 15.95 -0.93
N VAL A 280 -17.04 15.35 -0.03
CA VAL A 280 -17.03 15.68 1.41
C VAL A 280 -16.85 14.39 2.20
N PHE A 281 -16.03 14.44 3.24
CA PHE A 281 -15.68 13.29 4.07
C PHE A 281 -16.23 13.45 5.49
N GLU A 282 -16.33 12.33 6.21
CA GLU A 282 -16.92 12.23 7.56
C GLU A 282 -16.28 13.19 8.58
N ASP A 283 -15.00 13.50 8.42
CA ASP A 283 -14.26 14.45 9.27
C ASP A 283 -14.54 15.92 8.97
N GLY A 284 -15.49 16.21 8.07
CA GLY A 284 -15.88 17.57 7.70
C GLY A 284 -14.97 18.21 6.65
N THR A 285 -14.05 17.45 6.05
CA THR A 285 -13.20 17.96 4.96
C THR A 285 -13.91 17.91 3.61
N PHE A 286 -13.65 18.91 2.77
CA PHE A 286 -14.14 19.01 1.40
C PHE A 286 -12.98 19.20 0.43
N VAL A 287 -13.05 18.54 -0.71
CA VAL A 287 -12.13 18.73 -1.85
C VAL A 287 -12.91 18.71 -3.16
N ALA A 288 -12.41 19.40 -4.17
CA ALA A 288 -12.95 19.35 -5.52
C ALA A 288 -11.85 19.17 -6.56
N GLU A 289 -12.12 18.30 -7.53
CA GLU A 289 -11.21 18.01 -8.64
C GLU A 289 -11.48 18.89 -9.86
N GLU A 290 -12.71 19.41 -9.99
CA GLU A 290 -13.10 20.34 -11.04
C GLU A 290 -13.34 21.75 -10.47
N THR A 291 -13.26 22.76 -11.35
CA THR A 291 -13.64 24.13 -10.99
C THR A 291 -15.16 24.26 -10.91
N GLY A 292 -15.66 25.08 -10.02
CA GLY A 292 -17.10 25.17 -9.84
C GLY A 292 -17.56 25.83 -8.55
N ALA A 293 -18.87 25.89 -8.37
CA ALA A 293 -19.50 26.20 -7.09
C ALA A 293 -20.17 24.93 -6.55
N TYR A 294 -19.87 24.57 -5.31
CA TYR A 294 -20.39 23.37 -4.66
C TYR A 294 -21.15 23.76 -3.40
N ARG A 295 -22.26 23.07 -3.15
CA ARG A 295 -22.98 23.13 -1.87
C ARG A 295 -22.65 21.89 -1.08
N VAL A 296 -22.06 22.09 0.10
CA VAL A 296 -21.84 21.06 1.11
C VAL A 296 -23.01 21.10 2.08
N LEU A 297 -23.60 19.95 2.39
CA LEU A 297 -24.74 19.76 3.29
C LEU A 297 -24.34 18.80 4.39
N ALA A 298 -24.64 19.15 5.64
CA ALA A 298 -24.67 18.23 6.75
C ALA A 298 -26.11 18.12 7.26
N SER A 299 -26.58 16.90 7.52
CA SER A 299 -27.91 16.65 8.06
C SER A 299 -27.94 15.49 9.06
N THR A 300 -28.87 15.57 10.01
CA THR A 300 -29.25 14.41 10.85
C THR A 300 -30.68 14.59 11.32
N GLY A 301 -31.52 13.59 11.09
CA GLY A 301 -32.96 13.70 11.32
C GLY A 301 -33.56 14.95 10.65
N PRO A 302 -34.24 15.85 11.39
CA PRO A 302 -34.83 17.06 10.82
C PRO A 302 -33.87 18.25 10.69
N ALA A 303 -32.68 18.20 11.28
CA ALA A 303 -31.75 19.33 11.30
C ALA A 303 -30.77 19.27 10.12
N SER A 304 -30.41 20.43 9.57
CA SER A 304 -29.39 20.54 8.52
C SER A 304 -28.65 21.87 8.55
N ALA A 305 -27.44 21.89 8.01
CA ALA A 305 -26.64 23.07 7.74
C ALA A 305 -25.98 22.93 6.35
N ALA A 306 -25.70 24.05 5.70
CA ALA A 306 -25.02 24.03 4.41
C ALA A 306 -23.99 25.15 4.28
N ALA A 307 -22.94 24.89 3.50
CA ALA A 307 -21.94 25.86 3.09
C ALA A 307 -21.78 25.86 1.57
N ILE A 308 -21.29 26.99 1.03
CA ILE A 308 -20.95 27.12 -0.40
C ILE A 308 -19.44 27.21 -0.56
N VAL A 309 -18.87 26.41 -1.47
CA VAL A 309 -17.45 26.46 -1.82
C VAL A 309 -17.30 26.85 -3.27
N GLU A 310 -16.61 27.96 -3.53
CA GLU A 310 -16.21 28.38 -4.87
C GLU A 310 -14.80 27.87 -5.15
N VAL A 311 -14.65 27.05 -6.19
CA VAL A 311 -13.42 26.34 -6.55
C VAL A 311 -12.91 26.89 -7.88
N SER A 312 -11.74 27.51 -7.85
CA SER A 312 -11.06 28.04 -9.03
C SER A 312 -9.99 27.07 -9.54
N ALA A 313 -9.56 27.24 -10.79
CA ALA A 313 -8.48 26.41 -11.32
C ALA A 313 -7.19 26.69 -10.55
N ARG A 314 -6.45 25.63 -10.21
CA ARG A 314 -5.05 25.79 -9.81
C ARG A 314 -4.29 26.40 -10.99
N GLN A 315 -3.38 27.34 -10.70
CA GLN A 315 -2.53 27.95 -11.73
C GLN A 315 -1.78 26.84 -12.47
N GLY A 316 -1.67 26.96 -13.80
CA GLY A 316 -0.96 26.01 -14.63
C GLY A 316 0.51 25.85 -14.21
N PRO A 317 1.21 24.81 -14.70
CA PRO A 317 2.61 24.59 -14.39
C PRO A 317 3.44 25.84 -14.69
N VAL A 318 4.25 26.26 -13.73
CA VAL A 318 5.21 27.34 -13.90
C VAL A 318 6.37 26.80 -14.71
N ALA A 319 6.85 27.57 -15.70
CA ALA A 319 8.06 27.20 -16.42
C ALA A 319 9.24 27.19 -15.45
N VAL A 320 9.90 26.04 -15.30
CA VAL A 320 11.15 25.93 -14.54
C VAL A 320 12.29 26.36 -15.47
N GLU A 321 13.06 27.37 -15.05
CA GLU A 321 14.27 27.80 -15.73
C GLU A 321 15.49 27.25 -14.98
N LEU A 322 16.41 26.64 -15.72
CA LEU A 322 17.71 26.28 -15.17
C LEU A 322 18.55 27.55 -15.00
N VAL A 323 18.76 27.96 -13.75
CA VAL A 323 19.48 29.20 -13.42
C VAL A 323 20.99 29.00 -13.39
N ALA A 324 21.48 27.90 -12.81
CA ALA A 324 22.91 27.57 -12.73
C ALA A 324 23.18 26.08 -12.44
N HIS A 325 24.46 25.69 -12.47
CA HIS A 325 24.94 24.37 -12.04
C HIS A 325 26.10 24.52 -11.06
N GLY A 326 26.11 23.72 -9.99
CA GLY A 326 27.28 23.46 -9.15
C GLY A 326 27.90 22.10 -9.49
N PRO A 327 28.82 21.99 -10.47
CA PRO A 327 29.25 20.70 -10.98
C PRO A 327 30.15 19.91 -10.00
N ARG A 328 29.81 18.63 -9.79
CA ARG A 328 30.69 17.58 -9.23
C ARG A 328 30.73 16.41 -10.19
N ALA A 329 31.81 16.29 -10.96
CA ALA A 329 31.96 15.24 -11.98
C ALA A 329 32.79 14.05 -11.48
N ASP A 330 33.45 14.19 -10.34
CA ASP A 330 34.37 13.20 -9.76
C ASP A 330 33.68 12.19 -8.84
N VAL A 331 32.47 12.49 -8.37
CA VAL A 331 31.69 11.64 -7.48
C VAL A 331 30.19 11.80 -7.78
N ALA A 332 29.44 10.70 -7.75
CA ALA A 332 27.99 10.76 -7.80
C ALA A 332 27.46 11.34 -6.48
N THR A 333 26.69 12.41 -6.55
CA THR A 333 25.99 12.98 -5.38
C THR A 333 24.71 12.21 -5.09
N SER A 334 24.28 12.22 -3.83
CA SER A 334 23.00 11.66 -3.36
C SER A 334 22.31 12.70 -2.50
N ASP A 335 20.98 12.71 -2.55
CA ASP A 335 20.09 13.66 -1.89
C ASP A 335 20.46 15.15 -2.06
N LEU A 336 19.53 16.03 -1.70
CA LEU A 336 19.71 17.47 -1.73
C LEU A 336 18.78 18.09 -0.68
N TRP A 337 19.36 18.79 0.29
CA TRP A 337 18.60 19.57 1.26
C TRP A 337 18.98 21.04 1.18
N VAL A 338 18.01 21.90 0.87
CA VAL A 338 18.19 23.36 0.76
C VAL A 338 17.51 24.02 1.96
N PHE A 339 18.21 24.91 2.65
CA PHE A 339 17.72 25.58 3.85
C PHE A 339 18.38 26.95 4.04
N GLU A 340 17.69 27.85 4.74
CA GLU A 340 18.28 29.12 5.23
C GLU A 340 19.01 28.84 6.55
N GLY A 341 20.29 29.21 6.62
CA GLY A 341 21.11 29.08 7.81
C GLY A 341 20.78 30.13 8.86
N ARG A 342 21.22 29.91 10.10
CA ARG A 342 21.04 30.85 11.22
C ARG A 342 21.78 32.18 11.05
N ASP A 343 22.72 32.22 10.11
CA ASP A 343 23.45 33.40 9.66
C ASP A 343 22.68 34.20 8.58
N GLY A 344 21.53 33.72 8.10
CA GLY A 344 20.69 34.34 7.07
C GLY A 344 21.17 34.10 5.64
N GLU A 345 22.13 33.20 5.43
CA GLU A 345 22.59 32.75 4.11
C GLU A 345 21.89 31.44 3.74
N ASP A 346 21.67 31.19 2.44
CA ASP A 346 21.07 29.93 1.99
C ASP A 346 22.15 28.89 1.70
N TYR A 347 21.90 27.66 2.16
CA TYR A 347 22.79 26.53 1.98
C TYR A 347 22.07 25.37 1.29
N ALA A 348 22.85 24.57 0.56
CA ALA A 348 22.44 23.29 0.05
C ALA A 348 23.45 22.22 0.49
N TYR A 349 22.98 21.16 1.12
CA TYR A 349 23.81 20.01 1.47
C TYR A 349 23.48 18.83 0.56
N THR A 350 24.53 18.13 0.12
CA THR A 350 24.39 16.94 -0.73
C THR A 350 25.28 15.83 -0.21
N GLY A 351 24.74 14.63 -0.06
CA GLY A 351 25.49 13.41 0.21
C GLY A 351 26.29 12.92 -1.01
N THR A 352 26.94 11.77 -0.86
CA THR A 352 27.67 11.12 -1.96
C THR A 352 27.41 9.63 -2.01
N HIS A 353 27.34 9.09 -3.23
CA HIS A 353 27.15 7.68 -3.51
C HIS A 353 28.48 6.96 -3.82
N ALA A 354 28.48 5.62 -3.79
CA ALA A 354 29.69 4.80 -3.87
C ALA A 354 30.54 5.00 -5.14
N GLN A 355 29.94 5.52 -6.22
CA GLN A 355 30.64 5.80 -7.47
C GLN A 355 31.47 7.09 -7.34
N GLY A 356 32.80 6.95 -7.36
CA GLY A 356 33.74 8.06 -7.20
C GLY A 356 34.26 8.31 -5.77
N GLY A 357 33.89 7.46 -4.81
CA GLY A 357 34.41 7.51 -3.44
C GLY A 357 33.50 8.27 -2.46
N GLY A 358 32.26 7.79 -2.28
CA GLY A 358 31.18 8.42 -1.51
C GLY A 358 31.35 8.48 0.01
N GLN A 359 32.40 9.15 0.48
CA GLN A 359 32.77 9.22 1.90
C GLN A 359 32.45 10.57 2.54
N ARG A 360 31.60 11.40 1.92
CA ARG A 360 31.40 12.78 2.38
C ARG A 360 30.04 13.37 2.06
N MET A 361 29.68 14.39 2.81
CA MET A 361 28.68 15.39 2.43
C MET A 361 29.40 16.62 1.88
N PHE A 362 28.82 17.29 0.90
CA PHE A 362 29.26 18.59 0.39
C PHE A 362 28.36 19.70 0.93
N VAL A 363 28.98 20.85 1.21
CA VAL A 363 28.35 22.05 1.72
C VAL A 363 28.43 23.12 0.65
N TRP A 364 27.27 23.54 0.15
CA TRP A 364 27.15 24.57 -0.87
C TRP A 364 26.50 25.80 -0.28
N ARG A 365 27.04 26.99 -0.54
CA ARG A 365 26.33 28.25 -0.36
C ARG A 365 25.56 28.56 -1.64
N VAL A 366 24.27 28.85 -1.52
CA VAL A 366 23.33 29.05 -2.62
C VAL A 366 22.46 30.31 -2.48
N THR A 367 22.81 31.22 -1.56
CA THR A 367 22.16 32.54 -1.37
C THR A 367 22.00 33.32 -2.68
N ASP A 368 23.00 33.20 -3.57
CA ASP A 368 22.85 33.57 -4.97
C ASP A 368 22.64 32.29 -5.80
N PRO A 369 21.41 31.97 -6.22
CA PRO A 369 21.13 30.75 -6.97
C PRO A 369 21.75 30.77 -8.38
N THR A 370 22.22 31.92 -8.87
CA THR A 370 22.96 32.02 -10.14
C THR A 370 24.43 31.62 -10.01
N ASN A 371 24.93 31.51 -8.77
CA ASN A 371 26.32 31.21 -8.49
C ASN A 371 26.47 30.31 -7.24
N PRO A 372 26.08 29.03 -7.32
CA PRO A 372 26.29 28.08 -6.24
C PRO A 372 27.78 27.85 -5.97
N VAL A 373 28.23 28.02 -4.73
CA VAL A 373 29.63 27.91 -4.33
C VAL A 373 29.80 26.74 -3.37
N LEU A 374 30.71 25.79 -3.67
CA LEU A 374 31.13 24.80 -2.67
C LEU A 374 32.03 25.49 -1.64
N VAL A 375 31.61 25.47 -0.39
CA VAL A 375 32.32 26.10 0.72
C VAL A 375 33.05 25.10 1.61
N ASP A 376 32.54 23.87 1.71
CA ASP A 376 33.14 22.83 2.54
C ASP A 376 32.69 21.40 2.16
N SER A 377 33.23 20.40 2.86
CA SER A 377 32.78 19.02 2.86
C SER A 377 33.03 18.33 4.19
N VAL A 378 32.06 17.54 4.67
CA VAL A 378 32.20 16.71 5.88
C VAL A 378 32.53 15.28 5.46
N VAL A 379 33.71 14.79 5.85
CA VAL A 379 34.15 13.42 5.55
C VAL A 379 33.80 12.47 6.70
N VAL A 380 33.22 11.32 6.38
CA VAL A 380 32.84 10.27 7.34
C VAL A 380 33.32 8.89 6.89
N ASP A 381 33.45 7.95 7.84
CA ASP A 381 33.68 6.53 7.52
C ASP A 381 32.41 5.90 6.94
N ALA A 382 32.20 6.09 5.64
CA ALA A 382 31.12 5.47 4.86
C ALA A 382 31.59 5.27 3.41
N ARG A 383 30.90 4.44 2.63
CA ARG A 383 31.01 4.47 1.15
C ARG A 383 29.85 5.19 0.49
N VAL A 384 28.78 5.40 1.24
CA VAL A 384 27.60 6.09 0.80
C VAL A 384 27.07 6.93 1.96
N VAL A 385 26.80 8.21 1.67
CA VAL A 385 26.03 9.13 2.49
C VAL A 385 24.72 9.37 1.76
N ASN A 386 23.69 8.54 2.03
CA ASN A 386 22.49 8.50 1.19
C ASN A 386 21.65 9.76 1.31
N ASP A 387 21.46 10.20 2.54
CA ASP A 387 20.44 11.19 2.86
C ASP A 387 20.99 12.26 3.79
N VAL A 388 20.51 13.49 3.59
CA VAL A 388 20.83 14.65 4.42
C VAL A 388 19.53 15.35 4.81
N LYS A 389 19.34 15.61 6.10
CA LYS A 389 18.20 16.38 6.60
C LYS A 389 18.66 17.39 7.63
N VAL A 390 18.08 18.59 7.59
CA VAL A 390 18.38 19.67 8.53
C VAL A 390 17.14 19.93 9.38
N SER A 391 17.33 20.20 10.67
CA SER A 391 16.25 20.56 11.58
C SER A 391 15.55 21.85 11.13
N ASP A 392 14.26 21.99 11.48
CA ASP A 392 13.45 23.15 11.08
C ASP A 392 14.06 24.50 11.50
N ASP A 393 14.79 24.52 12.62
CA ASP A 393 15.44 25.70 13.17
C ASP A 393 16.90 25.87 12.72
N ALA A 394 17.37 25.04 11.79
CA ALA A 394 18.73 24.98 11.26
C ALA A 394 19.83 24.92 12.34
N SER A 395 19.56 24.31 13.52
CA SER A 395 20.59 24.08 14.55
C SER A 395 21.47 22.87 14.29
N TRP A 396 20.91 21.82 13.70
CA TRP A 396 21.62 20.56 13.49
C TRP A 396 21.18 19.89 12.20
N ALA A 397 22.01 18.98 11.71
CA ALA A 397 21.68 18.13 10.56
C ALA A 397 21.96 16.66 10.86
N ILE A 398 21.33 15.77 10.11
CA ILE A 398 21.67 14.35 10.07
C ILE A 398 22.18 14.00 8.70
N ILE A 399 23.24 13.19 8.68
CA ILE A 399 23.64 12.42 7.51
C ILE A 399 23.56 10.93 7.82
N THR A 400 23.08 10.16 6.86
CA THR A 400 23.01 8.70 6.97
C THR A 400 24.29 8.06 6.44
N ARG A 401 24.68 6.92 7.00
CA ARG A 401 25.88 6.19 6.56
C ARG A 401 25.52 4.78 6.11
N GLU A 402 26.13 4.36 5.02
CA GLU A 402 26.16 2.96 4.60
C GLU A 402 27.56 2.50 4.17
N ASN A 403 27.79 1.20 4.34
CA ASN A 403 29.02 0.51 3.96
C ASN A 403 30.29 1.10 4.61
N ALA A 404 30.20 1.56 5.86
CA ALA A 404 31.34 1.96 6.70
C ALA A 404 32.39 0.85 6.82
N SER A 405 33.68 1.22 6.83
CA SER A 405 34.78 0.24 6.91
C SER A 405 34.77 -0.53 8.24
N THR A 406 34.26 0.11 9.30
CA THR A 406 34.10 -0.45 10.65
C THR A 406 32.79 -1.21 10.85
N ARG A 407 31.91 -1.28 9.84
CA ARG A 407 30.51 -1.77 9.94
C ARG A 407 29.65 -0.98 10.94
N ARG A 408 30.10 0.21 11.33
CA ARG A 408 29.34 1.16 12.13
C ARG A 408 28.73 2.21 11.21
N ASN A 409 27.60 1.83 10.62
CA ASN A 409 26.83 2.66 9.70
C ASN A 409 26.03 3.72 10.49
N GLY A 410 24.76 3.50 10.78
CA GLY A 410 23.96 4.42 11.59
C GLY A 410 23.88 5.84 11.05
N ILE A 411 23.67 6.79 11.96
CA ILE A 411 23.54 8.22 11.65
C ILE A 411 24.68 9.03 12.27
N VAL A 412 24.99 10.17 11.65
CA VAL A 412 25.91 11.19 12.17
C VAL A 412 25.11 12.49 12.31
N VAL A 413 25.20 13.10 13.48
CA VAL A 413 24.56 14.38 13.78
C VAL A 413 25.61 15.49 13.68
N LEU A 414 25.28 16.54 12.93
CA LEU A 414 26.13 17.69 12.68
C LEU A 414 25.62 18.91 13.44
N ASP A 415 26.53 19.66 14.04
CA ASP A 415 26.31 21.02 14.57
C ASP A 415 26.37 22.04 13.43
N LEU A 416 25.37 22.91 13.37
CA LEU A 416 25.24 23.99 12.41
C LEU A 416 25.39 25.37 13.05
N GLU A 417 26.13 25.51 14.15
CA GLU A 417 26.54 26.83 14.66
C GLU A 417 27.20 27.68 13.53
N ASP A 418 27.98 27.04 12.65
CA ASP A 418 28.45 27.58 11.37
C ASP A 418 27.96 26.66 10.22
N PRO A 419 26.85 26.99 9.54
CA PRO A 419 26.34 26.18 8.42
C PRO A 419 27.26 26.14 7.20
N ALA A 420 28.23 27.05 7.09
CA ALA A 420 29.25 26.93 6.04
C ALA A 420 30.32 25.88 6.38
N HIS A 421 30.47 25.54 7.66
CA HIS A 421 31.49 24.64 8.20
C HIS A 421 30.94 23.71 9.29
N PRO A 422 29.95 22.85 8.96
CA PRO A 422 29.31 21.99 9.95
C PRO A 422 30.28 20.98 10.57
N THR A 423 30.10 20.70 11.87
CA THR A 423 30.98 19.78 12.61
C THR A 423 30.22 18.58 13.17
N VAL A 424 30.87 17.43 13.31
CA VAL A 424 30.22 16.24 13.88
C VAL A 424 30.06 16.42 15.39
N MET A 425 28.82 16.44 15.89
CA MET A 425 28.53 16.52 17.33
C MET A 425 28.25 15.15 17.97
N ALA A 426 27.62 14.24 17.23
CA ALA A 426 27.26 12.91 17.74
C ALA A 426 27.22 11.85 16.63
N GLU A 427 27.32 10.59 17.05
CA GLU A 427 27.09 9.44 16.18
C GLU A 427 26.22 8.41 16.91
N MET A 428 25.26 7.84 16.20
CA MET A 428 24.40 6.78 16.72
C MET A 428 24.48 5.57 15.81
N THR A 429 25.08 4.49 16.32
CA THR A 429 25.34 3.26 15.53
C THR A 429 24.70 2.02 16.12
N ASP A 430 24.37 2.04 17.41
CA ASP A 430 23.72 0.92 18.08
C ASP A 430 22.34 0.68 17.46
N GLY A 431 21.96 -0.58 17.24
CA GLY A 431 20.71 -0.93 16.54
C GLY A 431 20.60 -0.49 15.06
N LEU A 432 21.56 0.26 14.52
CA LEU A 432 21.54 0.84 13.17
C LEU A 432 22.70 0.35 12.27
N THR A 433 23.32 -0.78 12.62
CA THR A 433 24.52 -1.31 11.93
C THR A 433 24.26 -1.77 10.50
N GLY A 434 23.00 -2.04 10.14
CA GLY A 434 22.58 -2.44 8.81
C GLY A 434 22.86 -1.40 7.72
N GLY A 435 22.88 -0.13 8.10
CA GLY A 435 22.76 0.97 7.14
C GLY A 435 21.47 1.74 7.42
N ILE A 436 21.54 3.06 7.32
CA ILE A 436 20.34 3.89 7.27
C ILE A 436 20.28 4.49 5.88
N HIS A 437 19.17 4.24 5.20
CA HIS A 437 18.99 4.68 3.83
C HIS A 437 18.53 6.13 3.82
N ASN A 438 17.29 6.36 4.26
CA ASN A 438 16.67 7.67 4.36
C ASN A 438 16.28 8.01 5.79
N VAL A 439 16.18 9.30 6.07
CA VAL A 439 15.66 9.84 7.31
C VAL A 439 14.65 10.94 7.03
N TRP A 440 13.73 11.15 7.98
CA TRP A 440 12.87 12.33 8.00
C TRP A 440 12.79 12.90 9.41
N ILE A 441 12.79 14.23 9.52
CA ILE A 441 12.70 14.96 10.79
C ILE A 441 11.28 15.53 10.91
N MET A 442 10.61 15.29 12.04
CA MET A 442 9.35 15.95 12.39
C MET A 442 9.46 16.46 13.83
N GLY A 443 9.75 17.76 13.98
CA GLY A 443 10.12 18.32 15.28
C GLY A 443 11.38 17.65 15.83
N ASP A 444 11.32 17.16 17.07
CA ASP A 444 12.44 16.50 17.76
C ASP A 444 12.49 14.98 17.50
N ILE A 445 11.75 14.46 16.52
CA ILE A 445 11.72 13.02 16.21
C ILE A 445 12.30 12.78 14.81
N VAL A 446 13.17 11.78 14.73
CA VAL A 446 13.73 11.27 13.48
C VAL A 446 13.17 9.88 13.19
N TYR A 447 12.61 9.74 11.99
CA TYR A 447 12.22 8.45 11.42
C TYR A 447 13.31 7.99 10.46
N ALA A 448 13.90 6.83 10.71
CA ALA A 448 15.08 6.34 9.99
C ALA A 448 14.79 4.98 9.33
N VAL A 449 14.95 4.91 8.00
CA VAL A 449 14.80 3.70 7.21
C VAL A 449 16.04 2.82 7.36
N ASN A 450 15.88 1.66 7.97
CA ASN A 450 16.98 0.73 8.21
C ASN A 450 17.05 -0.34 7.13
N ASP A 451 17.96 -0.17 6.18
CA ASP A 451 18.13 -1.06 5.02
C ASP A 451 18.49 -2.50 5.43
N GLY A 452 19.16 -2.67 6.57
CA GLY A 452 19.51 -4.00 7.07
C GLY A 452 18.35 -4.76 7.73
N THR A 453 17.25 -4.09 8.09
CA THR A 453 16.12 -4.72 8.79
C THR A 453 14.76 -4.45 8.16
N ASN A 454 14.69 -3.58 7.14
CA ASN A 454 13.46 -3.11 6.48
C ASN A 454 12.43 -2.44 7.42
N ALA A 455 12.89 -2.02 8.60
CA ALA A 455 12.08 -1.37 9.60
C ALA A 455 12.36 0.13 9.65
N MET A 456 11.38 0.86 10.17
CA MET A 456 11.55 2.25 10.56
C MET A 456 12.02 2.28 12.01
N ASN A 457 13.20 2.86 12.24
CA ASN A 457 13.68 3.21 13.57
C ASN A 457 13.18 4.62 13.93
N ILE A 458 12.75 4.84 15.16
CA ILE A 458 12.29 6.13 15.67
C ILE A 458 13.30 6.59 16.71
N ILE A 459 13.83 7.80 16.53
CA ILE A 459 14.93 8.37 17.31
C ILE A 459 14.47 9.69 17.91
N ASP A 460 14.64 9.84 19.22
CA ASP A 460 14.41 11.08 19.97
C ASP A 460 15.67 11.96 19.85
N MET A 461 15.46 13.17 19.35
CA MET A 461 16.45 14.22 19.10
C MET A 461 16.23 15.44 20.01
N SER A 462 15.48 15.31 21.12
CA SER A 462 15.33 16.39 22.11
C SER A 462 16.66 16.87 22.69
N ASP A 463 17.69 16.03 22.67
CA ASP A 463 19.09 16.39 22.83
C ASP A 463 19.91 15.83 21.65
N PRO A 464 20.16 16.63 20.58
CA PRO A 464 20.87 16.18 19.37
C PRO A 464 22.31 15.74 19.62
N ALA A 465 22.94 16.21 20.71
CA ALA A 465 24.28 15.76 21.11
C ALA A 465 24.26 14.36 21.75
N ASN A 466 23.08 13.86 22.12
CA ASN A 466 22.88 12.55 22.75
C ASN A 466 21.58 11.87 22.26
N PRO A 467 21.49 11.51 20.96
CA PRO A 467 20.29 10.94 20.36
C PRO A 467 19.91 9.60 21.02
N GLN A 468 18.61 9.36 21.21
CA GLN A 468 18.09 8.16 21.90
C GLN A 468 17.14 7.36 21.02
N HIS A 469 17.12 6.03 21.20
CA HIS A 469 16.07 5.21 20.58
C HIS A 469 14.72 5.48 21.25
N ALA A 470 13.74 5.94 20.48
CA ALA A 470 12.36 6.14 20.94
C ALA A 470 11.47 4.94 20.60
N GLY A 471 11.73 4.27 19.48
CA GLY A 471 10.90 3.16 19.03
C GLY A 471 11.38 2.49 17.75
N ARG A 472 10.62 1.49 17.32
CA ARG A 472 10.82 0.78 16.06
C ARG A 472 9.48 0.26 15.57
N TRP A 473 9.24 0.37 14.26
CA TRP A 473 8.05 -0.16 13.62
C TRP A 473 8.42 -0.91 12.33
N GLU A 474 7.70 -1.98 12.03
CA GLU A 474 7.81 -2.72 10.77
C GLU A 474 6.45 -3.28 10.36
N LEU A 475 6.18 -3.33 9.05
CA LEU A 475 4.87 -3.71 8.51
C LEU A 475 4.46 -5.14 8.90
N ARG A 476 5.39 -6.09 8.84
CA ARG A 476 5.15 -7.50 9.16
C ARG A 476 6.41 -8.10 9.81
N PRO A 477 6.44 -8.20 11.15
CA PRO A 477 7.60 -8.70 11.87
C PRO A 477 8.07 -10.07 11.37
N GLY A 478 9.33 -10.14 10.92
CA GLY A 478 9.97 -11.37 10.44
C GLY A 478 9.88 -11.63 8.94
N GLU A 479 9.15 -10.83 8.15
CA GLU A 479 9.19 -10.91 6.68
C GLU A 479 10.39 -10.11 6.15
N THR A 480 11.29 -10.78 5.41
CA THR A 480 12.54 -10.16 4.90
C THR A 480 12.54 -9.87 3.40
N ASN A 481 11.48 -10.21 2.68
CA ASN A 481 11.34 -9.99 1.24
C ASN A 481 10.72 -8.62 0.89
N LYS A 482 10.48 -7.77 1.89
CA LYS A 482 9.88 -6.44 1.74
C LYS A 482 10.89 -5.41 2.18
N SER A 483 11.07 -4.35 1.40
CA SER A 483 12.03 -3.29 1.70
C SER A 483 11.33 -1.97 1.87
N LEU A 484 11.52 -1.35 3.04
CA LEU A 484 11.20 0.05 3.26
C LEU A 484 12.26 0.86 2.52
N HIS A 485 11.84 1.75 1.63
CA HIS A 485 12.76 2.58 0.84
C HIS A 485 12.84 4.00 1.38
N ASP A 486 11.68 4.61 1.65
CA ASP A 486 11.60 6.03 2.00
C ASP A 486 10.61 6.31 3.12
N VAL A 487 10.82 7.44 3.81
CA VAL A 487 9.91 7.99 4.82
C VAL A 487 9.70 9.49 4.60
N TRP A 488 8.46 9.92 4.76
CA TRP A 488 8.08 11.31 4.95
C TRP A 488 7.20 11.39 6.19
N ALA A 489 7.35 12.40 7.06
CA ALA A 489 6.44 12.58 8.18
C ALA A 489 5.97 14.02 8.33
N GLU A 490 4.67 14.22 8.47
CA GLU A 490 4.08 15.54 8.54
C GLU A 490 2.76 15.48 9.32
N ASN A 491 2.50 16.51 10.14
CA ASN A 491 1.25 16.65 10.89
C ASN A 491 0.85 15.41 11.72
N GLY A 492 1.85 14.72 12.28
CA GLY A 492 1.63 13.52 13.09
C GLY A 492 1.38 12.24 12.30
N TYR A 493 1.59 12.24 10.98
CA TYR A 493 1.56 11.05 10.13
C TYR A 493 2.93 10.73 9.56
N ALA A 494 3.27 9.45 9.49
CA ALA A 494 4.43 8.95 8.75
C ALA A 494 3.96 8.17 7.52
N TYR A 495 4.49 8.53 6.36
CA TYR A 495 4.23 7.97 5.05
C TYR A 495 5.45 7.16 4.63
N LEU A 496 5.27 5.85 4.51
CA LEU A 496 6.33 4.89 4.28
C LEU A 496 6.15 4.26 2.90
N SER A 497 7.17 4.36 2.06
CA SER A 497 7.17 3.70 0.76
C SER A 497 7.88 2.36 0.87
N TYR A 498 7.10 1.28 0.78
CA TYR A 498 7.62 -0.06 0.58
C TYR A 498 7.55 -0.38 -0.91
N TRP A 499 8.63 -0.91 -1.48
CA TRP A 499 8.73 -1.19 -2.92
C TRP A 499 7.48 -1.92 -3.47
N ASP A 500 7.33 -3.21 -3.16
CA ASP A 500 6.24 -4.02 -3.71
C ASP A 500 4.95 -3.97 -2.88
N ASP A 501 4.98 -3.41 -1.67
CA ASP A 501 3.80 -3.27 -0.80
C ASP A 501 3.13 -1.89 -0.90
N GLY A 502 3.75 -0.96 -1.60
CA GLY A 502 3.21 0.37 -1.84
C GLY A 502 3.32 1.30 -0.62
N LEU A 503 2.31 2.16 -0.45
CA LEU A 503 2.29 3.19 0.58
C LEU A 503 1.66 2.65 1.88
N VAL A 504 2.38 2.82 2.98
CA VAL A 504 1.85 2.64 4.34
C VAL A 504 1.79 4.00 5.02
N ILE A 505 0.66 4.31 5.66
CA ILE A 505 0.47 5.55 6.42
C ILE A 505 0.26 5.16 7.87
N LEU A 506 1.05 5.75 8.76
CA LEU A 506 1.00 5.52 10.20
C LEU A 506 0.60 6.81 10.91
N ASP A 507 -0.34 6.73 11.85
CA ASP A 507 -0.51 7.77 12.87
C ASP A 507 0.65 7.62 13.86
N VAL A 508 1.48 8.67 13.94
CA VAL A 508 2.65 8.74 14.80
C VAL A 508 2.53 9.93 15.77
N GLY A 509 1.31 10.40 16.02
CA GLY A 509 1.03 11.55 16.86
C GLY A 509 -0.09 12.48 16.36
N ALA A 510 -0.82 12.12 15.29
CA ALA A 510 -1.99 12.85 14.82
C ALA A 510 -3.21 12.65 15.75
N GLY A 511 -3.23 11.56 16.51
CA GLY A 511 -4.21 11.31 17.57
C GLY A 511 -5.61 10.95 17.06
N ARG A 512 -5.73 10.55 15.79
CA ARG A 512 -7.01 10.19 15.16
C ARG A 512 -7.17 8.69 14.96
N HIS A 513 -6.08 7.97 14.73
CA HIS A 513 -6.11 6.54 14.35
C HIS A 513 -5.33 5.63 15.31
N GLY A 514 -4.80 6.21 16.39
CA GLY A 514 -3.99 5.51 17.39
C GLY A 514 -2.54 5.42 16.93
N GLY A 515 -1.64 6.05 17.69
CA GLY A 515 -0.19 5.99 17.51
C GLY A 515 0.50 5.21 18.61
#